data_AF-A0A6V7NN91-F1
#
_entry.id   AF-A0A6V7NN91-F1
#
_cell.length_a   1.000
_cell.length_b   1.000
_cell.length_c   1.000
_cell.angle_alpha   90.00
_cell.angle_beta   90.00
_cell.angle_gamma   90.00
#
_symmetry.space_group_name_H-M   'P 1'
#
loop_
_entity.id
_entity.type
_entity.pdbx_description
1 polymer ?
#
loop_
_entity_poly.entity_id
_entity_poly.type
_entity_poly.pdbx_seq_one_letter_code
_entity_poly.pdbx_strand_id
1 'polypeptide(L)'
;MGDNSTAFSLPQPHLQRTKLCDMKDSELDPLYVDKREQLKKLVASITHPKIVQGKTLNGEEFVTFLEQILEALNKGEIPSTGSLVEIFNKVILERCLKVYNERMGSLGLPVPENKLQLVHDESKIEVRKLFDEQHFGRHHAAQSILKLEEEIQKVYRNFLLANEYQSSKLCEARYTQCEDKMDQLQVLRLPSMAKFNAGFLQCNQSFEKECVGPSKEAYERRMTKMLAKSRALFIKDYNNRLFNWLVTFALVMVVVGRFIIKFFLLEIGHG
;
A
#
# COMPACT_ATOMS: atom_id res chain seq x y z
N MET A 1 -36.42 -14.90 -29.52
CA MET A 1 -37.05 -14.07 -28.47
C MET A 1 -38.47 -14.58 -28.30
N GLY A 2 -38.79 -15.37 -27.27
CA GLY A 2 -40.15 -15.89 -27.08
C GLY A 2 -40.34 -17.06 -26.10
N ASP A 3 -39.28 -17.70 -25.60
CA ASP A 3 -39.42 -19.03 -24.97
C ASP A 3 -39.93 -19.05 -23.50
N ASN A 4 -40.19 -17.89 -22.88
CA ASN A 4 -40.64 -17.78 -21.47
C ASN A 4 -41.89 -16.89 -21.28
N SER A 5 -42.70 -16.67 -22.31
CA SER A 5 -43.94 -15.89 -22.17
C SER A 5 -45.16 -16.81 -22.09
N THR A 6 -45.87 -16.77 -20.95
CA THR A 6 -47.17 -17.43 -20.77
C THR A 6 -48.28 -16.39 -20.90
N ALA A 7 -49.24 -16.61 -21.79
CA ALA A 7 -50.43 -15.76 -21.91
C ALA A 7 -51.67 -16.52 -21.41
N PHE A 8 -52.52 -15.85 -20.63
CA PHE A 8 -53.75 -16.43 -20.10
C PHE A 8 -54.88 -15.39 -20.19
N SER A 9 -56.03 -15.76 -20.72
CA SER A 9 -57.19 -14.88 -20.87
C SER A 9 -58.27 -15.17 -19.83
N LEU A 10 -58.87 -14.10 -19.31
CA LEU A 10 -60.04 -14.16 -18.43
C LEU A 10 -61.23 -13.52 -19.15
N PRO A 11 -62.39 -14.19 -19.20
CA PRO A 11 -63.60 -13.59 -19.75
C PRO A 11 -64.13 -12.49 -18.80
N GLN A 12 -65.10 -11.70 -19.27
CA GLN A 12 -65.70 -10.68 -18.43
C GLN A 12 -66.47 -11.33 -17.26
N PRO A 13 -66.19 -10.97 -15.99
CA PRO A 13 -66.78 -11.64 -14.83
C PRO A 13 -68.26 -11.30 -14.62
N HIS A 14 -68.67 -10.06 -14.92
CA HIS A 14 -70.05 -9.57 -14.77
C HIS A 14 -70.24 -8.25 -15.54
N LEU A 15 -71.50 -7.86 -15.80
CA LEU A 15 -71.83 -6.59 -16.48
C LEU A 15 -71.59 -5.36 -15.57
N GLN A 16 -71.85 -5.49 -14.27
CA GLN A 16 -71.66 -4.42 -13.28
C GLN A 16 -70.22 -4.39 -12.74
N ARG A 17 -69.31 -3.75 -13.48
CA ARG A 17 -67.86 -3.75 -13.19
C ARG A 17 -67.47 -3.07 -11.87
N THR A 18 -68.27 -2.14 -11.36
CA THR A 18 -67.95 -1.35 -10.16
C THR A 18 -68.24 -2.06 -8.84
N LYS A 19 -68.93 -3.21 -8.87
CA LYS A 19 -69.34 -3.96 -7.67
C LYS A 19 -68.73 -5.37 -7.59
N LEU A 20 -67.71 -5.65 -8.41
CA LEU A 20 -67.15 -7.01 -8.53
C LEU A 20 -66.58 -7.56 -7.21
N CYS A 21 -66.03 -6.70 -6.35
CA CYS A 21 -65.47 -7.11 -5.06
C CYS A 21 -66.53 -7.48 -4.01
N ASP A 22 -67.77 -7.01 -4.19
CA ASP A 22 -68.88 -7.25 -3.26
C ASP A 22 -69.75 -8.45 -3.69
N MET A 23 -69.51 -8.97 -4.90
CA MET A 23 -70.25 -10.08 -5.48
C MET A 23 -69.67 -11.43 -5.05
N LYS A 24 -70.54 -12.40 -4.80
CA LYS A 24 -70.12 -13.78 -4.57
C LYS A 24 -69.82 -14.49 -5.89
N ASP A 25 -69.04 -15.56 -5.84
CA ASP A 25 -68.72 -16.37 -7.02
C ASP A 25 -69.97 -16.92 -7.75
N SER A 26 -71.08 -17.11 -7.03
CA SER A 26 -72.38 -17.52 -7.60
C SER A 26 -73.04 -16.44 -8.46
N GLU A 27 -72.63 -15.18 -8.31
CA GLU A 27 -73.15 -14.03 -9.05
C GLU A 27 -72.26 -13.66 -10.25
N LEU A 28 -71.12 -14.36 -10.41
CA LEU A 28 -70.19 -14.17 -11.52
C LEU A 28 -70.47 -15.16 -12.65
N ASP A 29 -70.00 -14.83 -13.84
CA ASP A 29 -70.02 -15.75 -14.98
C ASP A 29 -69.30 -17.07 -14.60
N PRO A 30 -69.97 -18.24 -14.70
CA PRO A 30 -69.36 -19.52 -14.34
C PRO A 30 -68.07 -19.82 -15.12
N LEU A 31 -67.99 -19.39 -16.38
CA LEU A 31 -66.79 -19.53 -17.22
C LEU A 31 -65.63 -18.68 -16.68
N TYR A 32 -65.92 -17.49 -16.15
CA TYR A 32 -64.91 -16.68 -15.47
C TYR A 32 -64.38 -17.36 -14.22
N VAL A 33 -65.27 -17.89 -13.38
CA VAL A 33 -64.87 -18.56 -12.14
C VAL A 33 -63.98 -19.77 -12.44
N ASP A 34 -64.37 -20.62 -13.40
CA ASP A 34 -63.56 -21.76 -13.84
C ASP A 34 -62.19 -21.32 -14.39
N LYS A 35 -62.16 -20.30 -15.26
CA LYS A 35 -60.90 -19.76 -15.81
C LYS A 35 -60.01 -19.13 -14.74
N ARG A 36 -60.59 -18.48 -13.73
CA ARG A 36 -59.85 -17.93 -12.58
C ARG A 36 -59.20 -19.05 -11.76
N GLU A 37 -59.91 -20.15 -11.52
CA GLU A 37 -59.35 -21.30 -10.81
C GLU A 37 -58.25 -22.00 -11.64
N GLN A 38 -58.42 -22.09 -12.97
CA GLN A 38 -57.37 -22.55 -13.87
C GLN A 38 -56.12 -21.65 -13.82
N LEU A 39 -56.29 -20.33 -13.77
CA LEU A 39 -55.18 -19.38 -13.63
C LEU A 39 -54.42 -19.58 -12.32
N LYS A 40 -55.12 -19.76 -11.18
CA LYS A 40 -54.46 -20.03 -9.89
C LYS A 40 -53.59 -21.28 -9.96
N LYS A 41 -54.11 -22.36 -10.54
CA LYS A 41 -53.37 -23.61 -10.75
C LYS A 41 -52.16 -23.41 -11.66
N LEU A 42 -52.33 -22.66 -12.75
CA LEU A 42 -51.26 -22.33 -13.68
C LEU A 42 -50.15 -21.55 -12.98
N VAL A 43 -50.48 -20.48 -12.26
CA VAL A 43 -49.50 -19.66 -11.52
C VAL A 43 -48.74 -20.54 -10.53
N ALA A 44 -49.43 -21.36 -9.74
CA ALA A 44 -48.78 -22.26 -8.79
C ALA A 44 -47.83 -23.26 -9.47
N SER A 45 -48.14 -23.71 -10.68
CA SER A 45 -47.28 -24.64 -11.44
C SER A 45 -46.04 -24.00 -12.05
N ILE A 46 -46.07 -22.69 -12.33
CA ILE A 46 -44.96 -21.95 -12.96
C ILE A 46 -44.20 -21.06 -11.97
N THR A 47 -44.62 -21.00 -10.72
CA THR A 47 -43.90 -20.24 -9.69
C THR A 47 -42.71 -21.04 -9.18
N HIS A 48 -41.53 -20.41 -9.26
CA HIS A 48 -40.29 -20.94 -8.72
C HIS A 48 -39.72 -19.94 -7.72
N PRO A 49 -38.98 -20.38 -6.69
CA PRO A 49 -38.25 -19.47 -5.81
C PRO A 49 -37.40 -18.49 -6.61
N LYS A 50 -37.43 -17.21 -6.26
CA LYS A 50 -36.60 -16.21 -6.91
C LYS A 50 -35.15 -16.47 -6.52
N ILE A 51 -34.30 -16.82 -7.48
CA ILE A 51 -32.88 -17.07 -7.23
C ILE A 51 -32.09 -15.80 -7.56
N VAL A 52 -31.29 -15.35 -6.61
CA VAL A 52 -30.33 -14.25 -6.74
C VAL A 52 -28.99 -14.77 -6.20
N GLN A 53 -27.92 -14.69 -7.00
CA GLN A 53 -26.58 -15.23 -6.64
C GLN A 53 -26.54 -16.72 -6.27
N GLY A 54 -27.36 -17.56 -6.91
CA GLY A 54 -27.41 -19.00 -6.61
C GLY A 54 -28.06 -19.35 -5.27
N LYS A 55 -28.56 -18.34 -4.54
CA LYS A 55 -29.34 -18.51 -3.31
C LYS A 55 -30.79 -18.10 -3.55
N THR A 56 -31.72 -18.72 -2.82
CA THR A 56 -33.13 -18.37 -2.85
C THR A 56 -33.35 -17.09 -2.04
N LEU A 57 -33.93 -16.07 -2.67
CA LEU A 57 -34.20 -14.79 -2.05
C LEU A 57 -35.28 -14.91 -0.97
N ASN A 58 -34.95 -14.56 0.27
CA ASN A 58 -35.88 -14.54 1.39
C ASN A 58 -36.48 -13.13 1.61
N GLY A 59 -37.39 -12.99 2.58
CA GLY A 59 -38.09 -11.72 2.85
C GLY A 59 -37.17 -10.59 3.31
N GLU A 60 -36.18 -10.87 4.16
CA GLU A 60 -35.23 -9.88 4.66
C GLU A 60 -34.29 -9.40 3.56
N GLU A 61 -33.77 -10.33 2.75
CA GLU A 61 -32.95 -10.04 1.58
C GLU A 61 -33.73 -9.24 0.54
N PHE A 62 -35.02 -9.55 0.36
CA PHE A 62 -35.89 -8.79 -0.55
C PHE A 62 -36.13 -7.35 -0.08
N VAL A 63 -36.38 -7.13 1.22
CA VAL A 63 -36.56 -5.78 1.77
C VAL A 63 -35.27 -4.97 1.60
N THR A 64 -34.13 -5.55 1.97
CA THR A 64 -32.82 -4.91 1.79
C THR A 64 -32.57 -4.54 0.33
N PHE A 65 -32.92 -5.44 -0.61
CA PHE A 65 -32.82 -5.19 -2.04
C PHE A 65 -33.73 -4.05 -2.52
N LEU A 66 -34.96 -3.99 -2.01
CA LEU A 66 -35.93 -2.96 -2.37
C LEU A 66 -35.49 -1.57 -1.87
N GLU A 67 -34.99 -1.47 -0.64
CA GLU A 67 -34.50 -0.23 -0.04
C GLU A 67 -33.36 0.37 -0.85
N GLN A 68 -32.41 -0.46 -1.29
CA GLN A 68 -31.28 -0.02 -2.12
C GLN A 68 -31.73 0.49 -3.49
N ILE A 69 -32.72 -0.15 -4.12
CA ILE A 69 -33.31 0.34 -5.38
C ILE A 69 -34.00 1.68 -5.16
N LEU A 70 -34.76 1.81 -4.07
CA LEU A 70 -35.44 3.06 -3.70
C LEU A 70 -34.44 4.19 -3.46
N GLU A 71 -33.34 3.92 -2.77
CA GLU A 71 -32.30 4.92 -2.52
C GLU A 71 -31.64 5.40 -3.82
N ALA A 72 -31.37 4.48 -4.77
CA ALA A 72 -30.86 4.83 -6.09
C ALA A 72 -31.86 5.69 -6.89
N LEU A 73 -33.14 5.27 -6.93
CA LEU A 73 -34.21 6.00 -7.61
C LEU A 73 -34.42 7.41 -7.03
N ASN A 74 -34.39 7.55 -5.70
CA ASN A 74 -34.58 8.83 -5.00
C ASN A 74 -33.44 9.82 -5.26
N LYS A 75 -32.25 9.35 -5.63
CA LYS A 75 -31.10 10.20 -6.01
C LYS A 75 -31.18 10.69 -7.47
N GLY A 76 -32.23 10.33 -8.21
CA GLY A 76 -32.41 10.74 -9.61
C GLY A 76 -31.60 9.91 -10.61
N GLU A 77 -30.88 8.89 -10.13
CA GLU A 77 -30.27 7.87 -10.98
C GLU A 77 -31.35 6.82 -11.24
N ILE A 78 -32.03 6.83 -12.38
CA ILE A 78 -32.82 5.65 -12.81
C ILE A 78 -31.77 4.62 -13.21
N PRO A 79 -31.49 3.62 -12.39
CA PRO A 79 -30.36 2.78 -12.66
C PRO A 79 -30.81 1.81 -13.76
N SER A 80 -30.19 1.94 -14.93
CA SER A 80 -30.23 0.86 -15.91
C SER A 80 -29.72 -0.43 -15.23
N THR A 81 -30.05 -1.60 -15.77
CA THR A 81 -29.56 -2.87 -15.21
C THR A 81 -28.03 -2.91 -15.07
N GLY A 82 -27.29 -2.12 -15.86
CA GLY A 82 -25.85 -1.91 -15.70
C GLY A 82 -25.46 -0.99 -14.53
N SER A 83 -26.18 0.11 -14.32
CA SER A 83 -25.94 1.05 -13.22
C SER A 83 -26.22 0.43 -11.84
N LEU A 84 -27.23 -0.45 -11.72
CA LEU A 84 -27.47 -1.19 -10.49
C LEU A 84 -26.26 -2.05 -10.11
N VAL A 85 -25.73 -2.83 -11.07
CA VAL A 85 -24.58 -3.71 -10.83
C VAL A 85 -23.34 -2.93 -10.39
N GLU A 86 -23.11 -1.75 -10.94
CA GLU A 86 -22.00 -0.88 -10.52
C GLU A 86 -22.14 -0.38 -9.08
N ILE A 87 -23.35 0.01 -8.65
CA ILE A 87 -23.62 0.44 -7.27
C ILE A 87 -23.36 -0.71 -6.29
N PHE A 88 -23.84 -1.92 -6.61
CA PHE A 88 -23.61 -3.10 -5.78
C PHE A 88 -22.13 -3.48 -5.71
N ASN A 89 -21.44 -3.46 -6.85
CA ASN A 89 -20.02 -3.81 -6.92
C ASN A 89 -19.14 -2.74 -6.26
N LYS A 90 -19.60 -1.49 -6.11
CA LYS A 90 -18.86 -0.43 -5.42
C LYS A 90 -18.61 -0.78 -3.94
N VAL A 91 -19.63 -1.24 -3.22
CA VAL A 91 -19.48 -1.62 -1.79
C VAL A 91 -18.50 -2.78 -1.63
N ILE A 92 -18.55 -3.75 -2.55
CA ILE A 92 -17.64 -4.89 -2.58
C ILE A 92 -16.21 -4.43 -2.87
N LEU A 93 -16.05 -3.53 -3.85
CA LEU A 93 -14.76 -2.94 -4.21
C LEU A 93 -14.15 -2.18 -3.02
N GLU A 94 -14.93 -1.37 -2.29
CA GLU A 94 -14.46 -0.67 -1.09
C GLU A 94 -14.00 -1.65 0.01
N ARG A 95 -14.75 -2.74 0.23
CA ARG A 95 -14.35 -3.81 1.16
C ARG A 95 -13.05 -4.49 0.73
N CYS A 96 -12.94 -4.84 -0.56
CA CYS A 96 -11.75 -5.43 -1.16
C CYS A 96 -10.51 -4.53 -0.99
N LEU A 97 -10.65 -3.23 -1.26
CA LEU A 97 -9.58 -2.25 -1.05
C LEU A 97 -9.21 -2.08 0.43
N LYS A 98 -10.17 -2.21 1.35
CA LYS A 98 -9.88 -2.19 2.78
C LYS A 98 -8.98 -3.36 3.19
N VAL A 99 -9.33 -4.59 2.78
CA VAL A 99 -8.51 -5.79 3.04
C VAL A 99 -7.11 -5.64 2.43
N TYR A 100 -7.03 -5.16 1.19
CA TYR A 100 -5.75 -4.87 0.54
C TYR A 100 -4.90 -3.88 1.34
N ASN A 101 -5.49 -2.76 1.78
CA ASN A 101 -4.80 -1.73 2.56
C ASN A 101 -4.34 -2.25 3.92
N GLU A 102 -5.15 -3.04 4.62
CA GLU A 102 -4.77 -3.63 5.92
C GLU A 102 -3.57 -4.56 5.76
N ARG A 103 -3.58 -5.42 4.72
CA ARG A 103 -2.49 -6.35 4.45
C ARG A 103 -1.20 -5.62 4.04
N MET A 104 -1.28 -4.66 3.14
CA MET A 104 -0.14 -3.82 2.75
C MET A 104 0.36 -2.93 3.90
N GLY A 105 -0.53 -2.42 4.74
CA GLY A 105 -0.19 -1.58 5.89
C GLY A 105 0.56 -2.31 6.99
N SER A 106 0.42 -3.65 7.06
CA SER A 106 1.12 -4.48 8.05
C SER A 106 2.64 -4.59 7.85
N LEU A 107 3.14 -4.21 6.66
CA LEU A 107 4.53 -4.45 6.24
C LEU A 107 5.61 -3.66 6.99
N GLY A 108 5.26 -2.62 7.75
CA GLY A 108 6.23 -1.80 8.49
C GLY A 108 7.32 -1.21 7.59
N LEU A 109 7.00 -0.14 6.86
CA LEU A 109 7.94 0.50 5.93
C LEU A 109 9.12 1.18 6.67
N PRO A 110 10.33 1.23 6.08
CA PRO A 110 10.68 0.78 4.73
C PRO A 110 11.06 -0.71 4.65
N VAL A 111 10.83 -1.30 3.47
CA VAL A 111 11.19 -2.70 3.15
C VAL A 111 11.86 -2.80 1.78
N PRO A 112 12.61 -3.89 1.51
CA PRO A 112 13.13 -4.18 0.18
C PRO A 112 12.02 -4.25 -0.88
N GLU A 113 12.30 -3.78 -2.11
CA GLU A 113 11.32 -3.74 -3.20
C GLU A 113 10.72 -5.11 -3.51
N ASN A 114 11.56 -6.16 -3.56
CA ASN A 114 11.10 -7.53 -3.79
C ASN A 114 10.11 -8.02 -2.73
N LYS A 115 10.30 -7.64 -1.47
CA LYS A 115 9.37 -8.00 -0.38
C LYS A 115 8.06 -7.24 -0.51
N LEU A 116 8.12 -5.95 -0.86
CA LEU A 116 6.92 -5.14 -1.09
C LEU A 116 6.10 -5.67 -2.27
N GLN A 117 6.78 -6.04 -3.36
CA GLN A 117 6.16 -6.61 -4.55
C GLN A 117 5.53 -7.99 -4.27
N LEU A 118 6.22 -8.86 -3.53
CA LEU A 118 5.70 -10.18 -3.15
C LEU A 118 4.36 -10.05 -2.40
N VAL A 119 4.30 -9.18 -1.38
CA VAL A 119 3.06 -8.98 -0.62
C VAL A 119 1.98 -8.28 -1.46
N HIS A 120 2.35 -7.38 -2.36
CA HIS A 120 1.42 -6.81 -3.34
C HIS A 120 0.76 -7.92 -4.17
N ASP A 121 1.56 -8.81 -4.76
CA ASP A 121 1.08 -9.88 -5.63
C ASP A 121 0.20 -10.87 -4.85
N GLU A 122 0.60 -11.28 -3.65
CA GLU A 122 -0.20 -12.14 -2.77
C GLU A 122 -1.54 -11.48 -2.37
N SER A 123 -1.50 -10.22 -1.95
CA SER A 123 -2.70 -9.47 -1.53
C SER A 123 -3.64 -9.24 -2.72
N LYS A 124 -3.09 -9.00 -3.90
CA LYS A 124 -3.87 -8.85 -5.14
C LYS A 124 -4.61 -10.14 -5.49
N ILE A 125 -3.97 -11.29 -5.37
CA ILE A 125 -4.59 -12.60 -5.62
C ILE A 125 -5.73 -12.85 -4.64
N GLU A 126 -5.50 -12.60 -3.35
CA GLU A 126 -6.52 -12.78 -2.30
C GLU A 126 -7.74 -11.88 -2.54
N VAL A 127 -7.51 -10.60 -2.80
CA VAL A 127 -8.57 -9.61 -2.99
C VAL A 127 -9.35 -9.87 -4.28
N ARG A 128 -8.68 -10.35 -5.33
CA ARG A 128 -9.33 -10.77 -6.57
C ARG A 128 -10.25 -11.97 -6.33
N LYS A 129 -9.79 -12.98 -5.59
CA LYS A 129 -10.62 -14.13 -5.23
C LYS A 129 -11.84 -13.70 -4.40
N LEU A 130 -11.66 -12.81 -3.43
CA LEU A 130 -12.74 -12.26 -2.63
C LEU A 130 -13.78 -11.51 -3.48
N PHE A 131 -13.31 -10.75 -4.47
CA PHE A 131 -14.17 -10.02 -5.39
C PHE A 131 -14.96 -10.97 -6.31
N ASP A 132 -14.27 -11.97 -6.88
CA ASP A 132 -14.86 -13.01 -7.75
C ASP A 132 -15.98 -13.80 -7.05
N GLU A 133 -15.88 -14.02 -5.73
CA GLU A 133 -16.90 -14.70 -4.94
C GLU A 133 -18.15 -13.86 -4.63
N GLN A 134 -18.03 -12.52 -4.63
CA GLN A 134 -19.07 -11.62 -4.12
C GLN A 134 -19.72 -10.73 -5.19
N HIS A 135 -19.05 -10.48 -6.32
CA HIS A 135 -19.51 -9.49 -7.28
C HIS A 135 -20.84 -9.87 -7.97
N PHE A 136 -21.59 -8.86 -8.38
CA PHE A 136 -22.85 -8.98 -9.11
C PHE A 136 -22.63 -8.82 -10.62
N GLY A 137 -23.49 -9.49 -11.41
CA GLY A 137 -23.66 -9.31 -12.86
C GLY A 137 -22.55 -9.91 -13.74
N ARG A 138 -22.84 -11.00 -14.48
CA ARG A 138 -21.89 -11.65 -15.40
C ARG A 138 -21.38 -10.75 -16.54
N HIS A 139 -22.24 -9.89 -17.10
CA HIS A 139 -21.89 -9.03 -18.24
C HIS A 139 -21.13 -7.75 -17.84
N HIS A 140 -21.34 -7.22 -16.64
CA HIS A 140 -20.62 -6.05 -16.09
C HIS A 140 -19.45 -6.43 -15.17
N ALA A 141 -19.24 -7.73 -14.93
CA ALA A 141 -18.12 -8.26 -14.13
C ALA A 141 -16.77 -7.82 -14.68
N ALA A 142 -16.57 -7.89 -16.00
CA ALA A 142 -15.29 -7.52 -16.63
C ALA A 142 -14.89 -6.07 -16.34
N GLN A 143 -15.82 -5.12 -16.46
CA GLN A 143 -15.58 -3.71 -16.17
C GLN A 143 -15.34 -3.45 -14.68
N SER A 144 -16.05 -4.17 -13.81
CA SER A 144 -15.89 -4.06 -12.36
C SER A 144 -14.54 -4.62 -11.89
N ILE A 145 -14.06 -5.72 -12.50
CA ILE A 145 -12.74 -6.30 -12.25
C ILE A 145 -11.64 -5.34 -12.72
N LEU A 146 -11.76 -4.74 -13.90
CA LEU A 146 -10.81 -3.73 -14.38
C LEU A 146 -10.72 -2.54 -13.42
N LYS A 147 -11.86 -2.08 -12.91
CA LYS A 147 -11.92 -1.00 -11.91
C LYS A 147 -11.23 -1.39 -10.61
N LEU A 148 -11.42 -2.62 -10.12
CA LEU A 148 -10.70 -3.12 -8.95
C LEU A 148 -9.18 -3.12 -9.18
N GLU A 149 -8.72 -3.63 -10.33
CA GLU A 149 -7.30 -3.65 -10.67
C GLU A 149 -6.70 -2.23 -10.75
N GLU A 150 -7.44 -1.28 -11.32
CA GLU A 150 -7.02 0.12 -11.40
C GLU A 150 -6.88 0.75 -10.01
N GLU A 151 -7.86 0.55 -9.12
CA GLU A 151 -7.82 1.10 -7.77
C GLU A 151 -6.72 0.45 -6.91
N ILE A 152 -6.50 -0.87 -7.04
CA ILE A 152 -5.37 -1.56 -6.40
C ILE A 152 -4.04 -0.96 -6.86
N GLN A 153 -3.89 -0.69 -8.17
CA GLN A 153 -2.66 -0.07 -8.70
C GLN A 153 -2.46 1.36 -8.18
N LYS A 154 -3.52 2.16 -8.04
CA LYS A 154 -3.43 3.50 -7.43
C LYS A 154 -2.94 3.43 -5.99
N VAL A 155 -3.52 2.54 -5.18
CA VAL A 155 -3.10 2.33 -3.79
C VAL A 155 -1.66 1.80 -3.72
N TYR A 156 -1.28 0.86 -4.59
CA TYR A 156 0.07 0.33 -4.63
C TYR A 156 1.13 1.39 -4.93
N ARG A 157 0.85 2.31 -5.87
CA ARG A 157 1.74 3.46 -6.14
C ARG A 157 1.97 4.31 -4.91
N ASN A 158 0.95 4.53 -4.08
CA ASN A 158 1.10 5.27 -2.83
C ASN A 158 2.04 4.54 -1.85
N PHE A 159 1.95 3.20 -1.77
CA PHE A 159 2.88 2.40 -0.95
C PHE A 159 4.31 2.43 -1.49
N LEU A 160 4.52 2.41 -2.81
CA LEU A 160 5.85 2.56 -3.42
C LEU A 160 6.48 3.90 -3.04
N LEU A 161 5.74 5.00 -3.23
CA LEU A 161 6.19 6.35 -2.87
C LEU A 161 6.48 6.48 -1.37
N ALA A 162 5.61 5.93 -0.52
CA ALA A 162 5.82 5.93 0.92
C ALA A 162 7.07 5.10 1.32
N ASN A 163 7.30 3.96 0.68
CA ASN A 163 8.46 3.11 0.93
C ASN A 163 9.76 3.81 0.52
N GLU A 164 9.77 4.45 -0.66
CA GLU A 164 10.90 5.24 -1.14
C GLU A 164 11.20 6.41 -0.22
N TYR A 165 10.18 7.15 0.20
CA TYR A 165 10.33 8.27 1.13
C TYR A 165 10.92 7.81 2.47
N GLN A 166 10.38 6.75 3.09
CA GLN A 166 10.89 6.26 4.37
C GLN A 166 12.30 5.66 4.24
N SER A 167 12.59 4.96 3.14
CA SER A 167 13.94 4.44 2.84
C SER A 167 14.94 5.59 2.70
N SER A 168 14.61 6.62 1.92
CA SER A 168 15.44 7.82 1.75
C SER A 168 15.70 8.51 3.09
N LYS A 169 14.65 8.72 3.89
CA LYS A 169 14.77 9.37 5.21
C LYS A 169 15.68 8.59 6.15
N LEU A 170 15.51 7.27 6.21
CA LEU A 170 16.33 6.38 7.05
C LEU A 170 17.80 6.39 6.62
N CYS A 171 18.05 6.20 5.33
CA CYS A 171 19.41 6.12 4.80
C CYS A 171 20.14 7.47 4.85
N GLU A 172 19.45 8.58 4.58
CA GLU A 172 20.00 9.93 4.76
C GLU A 172 20.39 10.19 6.22
N ALA A 173 19.51 9.87 7.17
CA ALA A 173 19.81 10.06 8.59
C ALA A 173 21.06 9.26 9.02
N ARG A 174 21.23 8.04 8.51
CA ARG A 174 22.45 7.24 8.76
C ARG A 174 23.67 7.79 8.04
N TYR A 175 23.50 8.29 6.82
CA TYR A 175 24.57 8.95 6.08
C TYR A 175 25.09 10.19 6.82
N THR A 176 24.22 11.10 7.23
CA THR A 176 24.58 12.32 7.97
C THR A 176 25.25 11.99 9.30
N GLN A 177 24.73 11.03 10.06
CA GLN A 177 25.37 10.59 11.31
C GLN A 177 26.80 10.07 11.09
N CYS A 178 27.02 9.33 10.01
CA CYS A 178 28.35 8.86 9.65
C CYS A 178 29.27 10.01 9.24
N GLU A 179 28.77 10.95 8.44
CA GLU A 179 29.50 12.14 7.99
C GLU A 179 29.92 13.01 9.18
N ASP A 180 28.98 13.38 10.06
CA ASP A 180 29.25 14.14 11.29
C ASP A 180 30.32 13.48 12.15
N LYS A 181 30.26 12.15 12.29
CA LYS A 181 31.24 11.40 13.06
C LYS A 181 32.62 11.40 12.40
N MET A 182 32.69 11.30 11.07
CA MET A 182 33.96 11.38 10.35
C MET A 182 34.59 12.76 10.47
N ASP A 183 33.78 13.83 10.43
CA ASP A 183 34.25 15.20 10.59
C ASP A 183 34.75 15.47 12.01
N GLN A 184 34.04 14.99 13.04
CA GLN A 184 34.50 15.05 14.42
C GLN A 184 35.85 14.36 14.63
N LEU A 185 36.06 13.18 14.01
CA LEU A 185 37.31 12.43 14.11
C LEU A 185 38.48 13.11 13.38
N GLN A 186 38.21 13.91 12.34
CA GLN A 186 39.23 14.67 11.60
C GLN A 186 39.76 15.88 12.40
N VAL A 187 38.92 16.54 13.20
CA VAL A 187 39.28 17.78 13.91
C VAL A 187 39.90 17.53 15.29
N LEU A 188 40.07 16.27 15.71
CA LEU A 188 40.68 15.94 17.00
C LEU A 188 42.05 16.60 17.20
N ARG A 189 42.27 17.16 18.39
CA ARG A 189 43.52 17.85 18.79
C ARG A 189 44.73 16.92 18.69
N LEU A 190 44.54 15.65 19.08
CA LEU A 190 45.49 14.56 18.90
C LEU A 190 44.89 13.57 17.89
N PRO A 191 45.30 13.64 16.62
CA PRO A 191 44.75 12.76 15.60
C PRO A 191 45.23 11.32 15.84
N SER A 192 44.30 10.37 15.83
CA SER A 192 44.58 8.95 16.07
C SER A 192 44.05 8.11 14.93
N MET A 193 44.97 7.45 14.21
CA MET A 193 44.64 6.58 13.08
C MET A 193 43.74 5.41 13.52
N ALA A 194 43.98 4.85 14.71
CA ALA A 194 43.18 3.76 15.25
C ALA A 194 41.72 4.18 15.50
N LYS A 195 41.50 5.37 16.10
CA LYS A 195 40.14 5.88 16.32
C LYS A 195 39.42 6.20 15.01
N PHE A 196 40.12 6.78 14.04
CA PHE A 196 39.56 7.03 12.71
C PHE A 196 39.12 5.74 12.02
N ASN A 197 39.99 4.73 11.97
CA ASN A 197 39.69 3.43 11.34
C ASN A 197 38.54 2.69 12.06
N ALA A 198 38.49 2.74 13.39
CA ALA A 198 37.38 2.15 14.14
C ALA A 198 36.05 2.86 13.84
N GLY A 199 36.06 4.20 13.80
CA GLY A 199 34.89 4.99 13.41
C GLY A 199 34.42 4.67 12.00
N PHE A 200 35.34 4.58 11.05
CA PHE A 200 35.10 4.23 9.65
C PHE A 200 34.40 2.86 9.53
N LEU A 201 34.96 1.83 10.18
CA LEU A 201 34.41 0.48 10.13
C LEU A 201 33.00 0.44 10.74
N GLN A 202 32.82 1.11 11.87
CA GLN A 202 31.52 1.19 12.53
C GLN A 202 30.47 1.86 11.63
N CYS A 203 30.83 2.96 10.96
CA CYS A 203 29.92 3.66 10.04
C CYS A 203 29.50 2.76 8.86
N ASN A 204 30.45 2.02 8.28
CA ASN A 204 30.15 1.11 7.18
C ASN A 204 29.20 -0.01 7.62
N GLN A 205 29.47 -0.64 8.76
CA GLN A 205 28.65 -1.73 9.31
C GLN A 205 27.25 -1.25 9.73
N SER A 206 27.14 -0.08 10.39
CA SER A 206 25.86 0.46 10.81
C SER A 206 25.00 0.83 9.60
N PHE A 207 25.61 1.43 8.57
CA PHE A 207 24.90 1.77 7.35
C PHE A 207 24.39 0.53 6.62
N GLU A 208 25.23 -0.49 6.43
CA GLU A 208 24.87 -1.72 5.72
C GLU A 208 23.72 -2.47 6.38
N LYS A 209 23.72 -2.51 7.72
CA LYS A 209 22.71 -3.20 8.54
C LYS A 209 21.38 -2.45 8.61
N GLU A 210 21.42 -1.12 8.69
CA GLU A 210 20.25 -0.33 9.08
C GLU A 210 19.61 0.44 7.91
N CYS A 211 20.35 0.78 6.85
CA CYS A 211 19.78 1.33 5.65
C CYS A 211 19.14 0.20 4.81
N VAL A 212 17.83 0.32 4.59
CA VAL A 212 17.00 -0.68 3.93
C VAL A 212 16.05 0.00 2.94
N GLY A 213 15.71 -0.71 1.87
CA GLY A 213 14.71 -0.28 0.88
C GLY A 213 15.33 0.24 -0.42
N PRO A 214 14.50 0.83 -1.31
CA PRO A 214 14.87 1.22 -2.67
C PRO A 214 16.04 2.21 -2.71
N SER A 215 16.15 3.08 -1.71
CA SER A 215 17.17 4.14 -1.71
C SER A 215 18.56 3.65 -1.28
N LYS A 216 18.69 2.40 -0.82
CA LYS A 216 19.95 1.87 -0.27
C LYS A 216 21.11 1.98 -1.23
N GLU A 217 20.94 1.51 -2.47
CA GLU A 217 22.03 1.47 -3.45
C GLU A 217 22.55 2.87 -3.81
N ALA A 218 21.63 3.84 -3.93
CA ALA A 218 21.99 5.23 -4.20
C ALA A 218 22.81 5.83 -3.04
N TYR A 219 22.38 5.59 -1.80
CA TYR A 219 23.11 6.06 -0.61
C TYR A 219 24.41 5.32 -0.36
N GLU A 220 24.50 4.04 -0.72
CA GLU A 220 25.74 3.27 -0.61
C GLU A 220 26.84 3.82 -1.51
N ARG A 221 26.50 4.22 -2.74
CA ARG A 221 27.43 4.92 -3.65
C ARG A 221 27.85 6.29 -3.10
N ARG A 222 26.95 7.02 -2.43
CA ARG A 222 27.28 8.30 -1.77
C ARG A 222 28.19 8.09 -0.56
N MET A 223 27.87 7.11 0.27
CA MET A 223 28.60 6.73 1.48
C MET A 223 30.04 6.32 1.15
N THR A 224 30.22 5.41 0.20
CA THR A 224 31.55 4.96 -0.25
C THR A 224 32.42 6.12 -0.73
N LYS A 225 31.84 7.07 -1.49
CA LYS A 225 32.54 8.28 -1.93
C LYS A 225 32.92 9.21 -0.77
N MET A 226 32.00 9.45 0.17
CA MET A 226 32.25 10.28 1.36
C MET A 226 33.34 9.67 2.24
N LEU A 227 33.26 8.38 2.52
CA LEU A 227 34.23 7.62 3.30
C LEU A 227 35.63 7.60 2.65
N ALA A 228 35.70 7.44 1.32
CA ALA A 228 36.96 7.52 0.59
C ALA A 228 37.59 8.93 0.69
N LYS A 229 36.77 9.98 0.54
CA LYS A 229 37.20 11.37 0.64
C LYS A 229 37.68 11.72 2.06
N SER A 230 36.92 11.38 3.09
CA SER A 230 37.29 11.66 4.48
C SER A 230 38.58 10.93 4.87
N ARG A 231 38.77 9.68 4.44
CA ARG A 231 40.01 8.93 4.66
C ARG A 231 41.22 9.60 4.00
N ALA A 232 41.08 10.04 2.75
CA ALA A 232 42.17 10.72 2.04
C ALA A 232 42.53 12.05 2.71
N LEU A 233 41.53 12.83 3.13
CA LEU A 233 41.74 14.09 3.87
C LEU A 233 42.41 13.86 5.21
N PHE A 234 41.94 12.87 5.98
CA PHE A 234 42.52 12.52 7.28
C PHE A 234 44.00 12.14 7.15
N ILE A 235 44.35 11.26 6.20
CA ILE A 235 45.75 10.83 6.00
C ILE A 235 46.64 12.02 5.62
N LYS A 236 46.14 12.90 4.74
CA LYS A 236 46.87 14.11 4.34
C LYS A 236 47.14 15.03 5.53
N ASP A 237 46.13 15.35 6.34
CA ASP A 237 46.28 16.22 7.51
C ASP A 237 47.14 15.58 8.60
N TYR A 238 46.95 14.28 8.84
CA TYR A 238 47.75 13.49 9.79
C TYR A 238 49.24 13.55 9.44
N ASN A 239 49.60 13.28 8.17
CA ASN A 239 50.99 13.30 7.72
C ASN A 239 51.59 14.71 7.78
N ASN A 240 50.84 15.75 7.41
CA ASN A 240 51.29 17.13 7.50
C ASN A 240 51.58 17.54 8.95
N ARG A 241 50.69 17.20 9.89
CA ARG A 241 50.90 17.48 11.33
C ARG A 241 52.09 16.71 11.88
N LEU A 242 52.23 15.43 11.53
CA LEU A 242 53.36 14.60 11.94
C LEU A 242 54.68 15.18 11.44
N PHE A 243 54.74 15.57 10.16
CA PHE A 243 55.92 16.18 9.55
C PHE A 243 56.27 17.51 10.22
N ASN A 244 55.29 18.39 10.45
CA ASN A 244 55.51 19.66 11.14
C ASN A 244 56.04 19.45 12.57
N TRP A 245 55.51 18.47 13.31
CA TRP A 245 56.02 18.11 14.63
C TRP A 245 57.44 17.57 14.59
N LEU A 246 57.76 16.70 13.61
CA LEU A 246 59.11 16.18 13.42
C LEU A 246 60.13 17.29 13.10
N VAL A 247 59.77 18.21 12.19
CA VAL A 247 60.63 19.36 11.85
C VAL A 247 60.83 20.28 13.06
N THR A 248 59.76 20.58 13.80
CA THR A 248 59.84 21.41 15.01
C THR A 248 60.72 20.76 16.07
N PHE A 249 60.54 19.45 16.31
CA PHE A 249 61.36 18.69 17.25
C PHE A 249 62.83 18.66 16.84
N ALA A 250 63.12 18.44 15.55
CA ALA A 250 64.49 18.46 15.03
C ALA A 250 65.16 19.83 15.22
N LEU A 251 64.46 20.93 14.92
CA LEU A 251 64.97 22.29 15.13
C LEU A 251 65.25 22.57 16.62
N VAL A 252 64.33 22.18 17.52
CA VAL A 252 64.52 22.32 18.96
C VAL A 252 65.73 21.51 19.44
N MET A 253 65.89 20.27 18.98
CA MET A 253 67.05 19.42 19.32
C MET A 253 68.37 20.04 18.85
N VAL A 254 68.40 20.66 17.66
CA VAL A 254 69.58 21.39 17.17
C VAL A 254 69.89 22.60 18.05
N VAL A 255 68.88 23.38 18.44
CA VAL A 255 69.06 24.55 19.33
C VAL A 255 69.54 24.11 20.71
N VAL A 256 68.91 23.11 21.33
CA VAL A 256 69.30 22.57 22.64
C VAL A 256 70.72 21.99 22.58
N GLY A 257 71.04 21.20 21.56
CA GLY A 257 72.38 20.63 21.40
C GLY A 257 73.46 21.69 21.16
N ARG A 258 73.18 22.72 20.36
CA ARG A 258 74.15 23.79 20.09
C ARG A 258 74.30 24.78 21.22
N PHE A 259 73.23 25.12 21.94
CA PHE A 259 73.25 26.20 22.91
C PHE A 259 73.27 25.71 24.34
N ILE A 260 72.54 24.65 24.71
CA ILE A 260 72.50 24.19 26.10
C ILE A 260 73.70 23.29 26.37
N ILE A 261 73.93 22.26 25.54
CA ILE A 261 75.01 21.30 25.78
C ILE A 261 76.39 21.96 25.61
N LYS A 262 76.61 22.78 24.58
CA LYS A 262 77.89 23.49 24.43
C LYS A 262 78.15 24.51 25.53
N PHE A 263 77.12 25.21 26.01
CA PHE A 263 77.29 26.22 27.05
C PHE A 263 77.60 25.57 28.40
N PHE A 264 76.89 24.50 28.78
CA PHE A 264 77.24 23.70 29.96
C PHE A 264 78.63 23.05 29.86
N LEU A 265 79.04 22.54 28.69
CA LEU A 265 80.39 22.00 28.50
C LEU A 265 81.49 23.08 28.58
N LEU A 266 81.23 24.30 28.13
CA LEU A 266 82.15 25.43 28.27
C LEU A 266 82.27 25.91 29.71
N GLU A 267 81.16 25.90 30.46
CA GLU A 267 81.11 26.34 31.86
C GLU A 267 81.81 25.34 32.80
N ILE A 268 81.70 24.03 32.55
CA ILE A 268 82.44 22.99 33.29
C ILE A 268 83.93 22.95 32.91
N GLY A 269 84.29 23.41 31.71
CA GLY A 269 85.69 23.49 31.26
C GLY A 269 86.46 24.73 31.73
N HIS A 270 85.81 25.67 32.42
CA HIS A 270 86.40 26.90 32.99
C HIS A 270 86.24 27.00 34.52
N GLY A 271 85.74 25.95 35.18
CA GLY A 271 85.69 25.81 36.64
C GLY A 271 86.85 24.99 37.18
#